data_AF-R5M3T8-F1
#
_entry.id   AF-R5M3T8-F1
#
_cell.length_a   1.000
_cell.length_b   1.000
_cell.length_c   1.000
_cell.angle_alpha   90.00
_cell.angle_beta   90.00
_cell.angle_gamma   90.00
#
_symmetry.space_group_name_H-M   'P 1'
#
loop_
_entity.id
_entity.type
_entity.pdbx_description
1 polymer ?
#
loop_
_entity_poly.entity_id
_entity_poly.type
_entity_poly.pdbx_seq_one_letter_code
_entity_poly.pdbx_strand_id
1 'polypeptide(L)' 'MNLYTINYIKNNQLLYNYLRENSYWYKYLNRSQEYLKPLEEEMKKKYKLTTQDRIEKISQGINMVSTILDVLK' A
#
# COMPACT_ATOMS: atom_id res chain seq x y z
N MET A 1 -3.66 -2.44 21.53
CA MET A 1 -4.41 -2.16 20.29
C MET A 1 -5.87 -2.31 20.60
N ASN A 2 -6.73 -1.45 20.05
CA ASN A 2 -8.17 -1.62 20.17
C ASN A 2 -8.74 -2.55 19.09
N LEU A 3 -9.98 -3.00 19.27
CA LEU A 3 -10.66 -3.94 18.38
C LEU A 3 -10.79 -3.40 16.94
N TYR A 4 -11.06 -2.10 16.79
CA TYR A 4 -11.13 -1.45 15.48
C TYR A 4 -9.83 -1.63 14.69
N THR A 5 -8.69 -1.33 15.31
CA THR A 5 -7.36 -1.45 14.68
C THR A 5 -7.08 -2.88 14.25
N ILE A 6 -7.42 -3.87 15.09
CA ILE A 6 -7.22 -5.29 14.78
C ILE A 6 -8.07 -5.71 13.58
N ASN A 7 -9.35 -5.36 13.56
CA ASN A 7 -10.26 -5.73 12.47
C ASN A 7 -9.87 -5.05 11.16
N TYR A 8 -9.50 -3.78 11.22
CA TYR A 8 -9.03 -3.02 10.06
C TYR A 8 -7.80 -3.68 9.41
N ILE A 9 -6.81 -4.05 10.22
CA ILE A 9 -5.58 -4.69 9.73
C ILE A 9 -5.89 -6.08 9.15
N LYS A 10 -6.71 -6.89 9.83
CA LYS A 10 -7.08 -8.24 9.36
C LYS A 10 -7.85 -8.22 8.03
N ASN A 11 -8.64 -7.18 7.77
CA ASN A 11 -9.39 -7.02 6.52
C ASN A 11 -8.52 -6.54 5.34
N ASN A 12 -7.26 -6.15 5.59
CA ASN A 12 -6.32 -5.75 4.54
C ASN A 12 -5.12 -6.70 4.54
N GLN A 13 -5.12 -7.68 3.62
CA GLN A 13 -4.09 -8.71 3.56
C GLN A 13 -2.67 -8.16 3.44
N LEU A 14 -2.47 -7.07 2.68
CA LEU A 14 -1.15 -6.46 2.50
C LEU A 14 -0.68 -5.81 3.80
N LEU A 15 -1.57 -5.08 4.47
CA LEU A 15 -1.27 -4.43 5.74
C LEU A 15 -1.01 -5.47 6.85
N TYR A 16 -1.78 -6.55 6.86
CA TYR A 16 -1.59 -7.68 7.76
C TYR A 16 -0.23 -8.36 7.55
N ASN A 17 0.13 -8.69 6.31
CA ASN A 17 1.44 -9.27 5.99
C ASN A 17 2.57 -8.32 6.39
N TYR A 18 2.43 -7.04 6.05
CA TYR A 18 3.42 -6.02 6.39
C TYR A 18 3.62 -5.89 7.91
N LEU A 19 2.55 -5.91 8.69
CA LEU A 19 2.63 -5.90 10.15
C LEU A 19 3.38 -7.13 10.70
N ARG A 20 3.16 -8.32 10.13
CA ARG A 20 3.87 -9.54 10.56
C ARG A 20 5.36 -9.49 10.26
N GLU A 21 5.73 -8.93 9.11
CA GLU A 21 7.13 -8.74 8.72
C GLU A 21 7.83 -7.65 9.55
N ASN A 22 7.08 -6.66 10.04
CA ASN A 22 7.59 -5.49 10.74
C ASN A 22 7.02 -5.44 12.17
N SER A 23 7.36 -6.44 12.98
CA SER A 23 6.76 -6.67 14.31
C SER A 23 6.95 -5.52 15.31
N TYR A 24 7.92 -4.61 15.09
CA TYR A 24 8.08 -3.40 15.90
C TYR A 24 6.82 -2.53 15.94
N TRP A 25 5.98 -2.58 14.90
CA TRP A 25 4.72 -1.84 14.82
C TRP A 25 3.71 -2.23 15.91
N TYR A 26 3.74 -3.47 16.43
CA TYR A 26 2.86 -3.87 17.54
C TYR A 26 3.05 -2.97 18.77
N LYS A 27 4.29 -2.56 19.08
CA LYS A 27 4.58 -1.64 20.19
C LYS A 27 3.89 -0.29 20.00
N TYR A 28 3.93 0.27 18.80
CA TYR A 28 3.34 1.57 18.48
C TYR A 28 1.81 1.51 18.45
N LEU A 29 1.24 0.51 17.77
CA LEU A 29 -0.21 0.30 17.70
C LEU A 29 -0.83 -0.03 19.06
N ASN A 30 -0.04 -0.59 19.99
CA ASN A 30 -0.47 -0.79 21.37
C ASN A 30 -0.51 0.50 22.19
N ARG A 31 0.26 1.53 21.82
CA ARG A 31 0.30 2.83 22.51
C ARG A 31 -0.82 3.76 22.04
N SER A 32 -1.09 3.80 20.74
CA SER A 32 -2.12 4.67 20.19
C SER A 32 -2.60 4.14 18.83
N GLN A 33 -3.87 4.40 18.49
CA GLN A 33 -4.41 4.11 17.17
C GLN A 33 -3.84 5.03 16.09
N GLU A 34 -3.27 6.19 16.46
CA GLU A 34 -2.70 7.16 15.51
C GLU A 34 -1.60 6.57 14.61
N TYR A 35 -0.92 5.53 15.09
CA TYR A 35 0.13 4.80 14.37
C TYR A 35 -0.39 3.93 13.22
N LEU A 36 -1.71 3.75 13.09
CA LEU A 36 -2.31 3.02 11.98
C LEU A 36 -2.04 3.70 10.63
N LYS A 37 -2.12 5.03 10.59
CA LYS A 37 -1.87 5.79 9.34
C LYS A 37 -0.39 5.72 8.93
N PRO A 38 0.60 5.98 9.81
CA PRO A 38 2.01 5.75 9.51
C PRO A 38 2.32 4.32 9.04
N LEU A 39 1.74 3.29 9.67
CA LEU A 39 1.88 1.89 9.24
C LEU A 39 1.41 1.70 7.79
N GLU A 40 0.24 2.23 7.43
CA GLU A 40 -0.26 2.16 6.06
C GLU A 40 0.62 2.89 5.05
N GLU A 41 1.14 4.05 5.41
CA GLU A 41 2.03 4.83 4.54
C GLU A 41 3.34 4.08 4.29
N GLU A 42 3.92 3.47 5.32
CA GLU A 42 5.14 2.65 5.19
C GLU A 42 4.88 1.39 4.35
N MET A 43 3.73 0.74 4.55
CA MET A 43 3.29 -0.40 3.73
C MET A 43 3.10 0.01 2.26
N LYS A 44 2.44 1.14 1.98
CA LYS A 44 2.22 1.64 0.61
C LYS A 44 3.54 1.93 -0.09
N LYS A 45 4.52 2.49 0.63
CA LYS A 45 5.88 2.72 0.11
C LYS A 45 6.57 1.40 -0.22
N LYS A 46 6.56 0.41 0.69
CA LYS A 46 7.20 -0.90 0.48
C LYS A 46 6.64 -1.64 -0.73
N TYR A 47 5.32 -1.62 -0.92
CA TYR A 47 4.67 -2.33 -2.02
C TYR A 47 4.49 -1.52 -3.30
N LYS A 48 5.07 -0.31 -3.38
CA LYS A 48 4.90 0.59 -4.54
C LYS A 48 3.42 0.80 -4.88
N LEU A 49 2.63 1.07 -3.85
CA LEU A 49 1.20 1.37 -3.92
C LEU A 49 0.93 2.85 -3.64
N THR A 50 1.95 3.69 -3.71
CA THR A 50 1.79 5.13 -3.55
C THR A 50 1.00 5.69 -4.74
N THR A 51 0.40 6.86 -4.55
CA THR A 51 -0.31 7.54 -5.64
C THR A 51 0.60 7.77 -6.85
N GLN A 52 1.89 8.04 -6.62
CA GLN A 52 2.90 8.17 -7.67
C GLN A 52 3.06 6.87 -8.46
N ASP A 53 3.22 5.73 -7.79
CA ASP A 53 3.36 4.42 -8.47
C ASP A 53 2.12 4.08 -9.32
N ARG A 54 0.93 4.48 -8.86
CA ARG A 54 -0.32 4.31 -9.62
C ARG A 54 -0.33 5.18 -10.89
N ILE A 55 0.08 6.44 -10.79
CA ILE A 55 0.18 7.37 -11.93
C ILE A 55 1.21 6.85 -12.94
N GLU A 56 2.37 6.36 -12.47
CA GLU A 56 3.40 5.81 -13.33
C GLU A 56 2.90 4.59 -14.12
N LYS A 57 2.20 3.66 -13.47
CA LYS A 57 1.58 2.50 -14.15
C LYS A 57 0.54 2.91 -15.20
N ILE A 58 -0.27 3.93 -14.92
CA ILE A 58 -1.25 4.45 -15.89
C ILE A 58 -0.53 5.06 -17.10
N SER A 59 0.50 5.89 -16.87
CA SER A 59 1.29 6.49 -17.94
C SER A 59 1.98 5.43 -18.80
N GLN A 60 2.57 4.40 -18.19
CA GLN A 60 3.16 3.27 -18.92
C GLN A 60 2.12 2.51 -19.75
N GLY A 61 0.92 2.28 -19.21
CA GLY A 61 -0.17 1.64 -19.94
C GLY A 61 -0.64 2.43 -21.16
N ILE A 62 -0.79 3.76 -21.01
CA ILE A 62 -1.12 4.66 -22.13
C ILE A 62 -0.03 4.62 -23.20
N ASN A 63 1.24 4.71 -22.81
CA ASN A 63 2.37 4.65 -23.75
C ASN A 63 2.37 3.35 -24.56
N MET A 64 2.14 2.20 -23.91
CA MET A 64 2.08 0.91 -24.60
C MET A 64 0.93 0.85 -25.61
N VAL A 65 -0.27 1.33 -25.25
CA VAL A 65 -1.42 1.41 -26.17
C VAL A 65 -1.09 2.32 -27.36
N SER A 66 -0.49 3.48 -27.11
CA SER A 66 -0.04 4.39 -28.18
C SER A 66 0.97 3.71 -29.11
N THR A 67 1.97 3.00 -28.58
CA THR A 67 2.93 2.25 -29.41
C THR A 67 2.27 1.17 -30.26
N ILE A 68 1.30 0.43 -29.72
CA ILE A 68 0.55 -0.57 -30.50
C ILE A 68 -0.25 0.11 -31.62
N LEU A 69 -0.92 1.22 -31.34
CA LEU A 69 -1.66 1.98 -32.34
C LEU A 69 -0.75 2.57 -33.44
N ASP A 70 0.46 3.01 -33.08
CA ASP A 70 1.43 3.55 -34.03
C ASP A 70 2.04 2.46 -34.94
N VAL A 71 2.23 1.23 -34.44
CA VAL A 71 2.67 0.08 -35.26
C VAL A 71 1.59 -0.38 -36.24
N LEU A 72 0.31 -0.18 -35.91
CA LEU A 72 -0.82 -0.57 -36.75
C LEU A 72 -1.21 0.50 -37.80
N LYS A 73 -0.62 1.70 -37.76
CA LYS A 73 -0.77 2.75 -38.76
C LYS A 73 0.19 2.56 -39.93
#